data_AF-A0A644X674-F1
#
_entry.id   AF-A0A644X674-F1
#
_cell.length_a   1.000
_cell.length_b   1.000
_cell.length_c   1.000
_cell.angle_alpha   90.00
_cell.angle_beta   90.00
_cell.angle_gamma   90.00
#
_symmetry.space_group_name_H-M   'P 1'
#
loop_
_entity.id
_entity.type
_entity.pdbx_description
1 polymer ?
#
loop_
_entity_poly.entity_id
_entity_poly.type
_entity_poly.pdbx_seq_one_letter_code
_entity_poly.pdbx_strand_id
1 'polypeptide(L)' 'MTSTFATAGVEITKQEDMGVKYLAYDIKKQEKGHYVYFELKADPSNILEFERGFLLNANILKYLFVNTEK' A
#
# COMPACT_ATOMS: atom_id res chain seq x y z
N MET A 1 -8.73 -5.22 5.46
CA MET A 1 -7.58 -4.27 5.34
C MET A 1 -7.81 -3.02 6.19
N THR A 2 -9.01 -2.45 6.25
CA THR A 2 -9.34 -1.25 7.05
C THR A 2 -9.13 -1.39 8.57
N SER A 3 -9.31 -2.59 9.13
CA SER A 3 -9.15 -2.85 10.57
C SER A 3 -7.70 -2.73 11.08
N THR A 4 -6.73 -3.10 10.24
CA THR A 4 -5.30 -3.08 10.61
C THR A 4 -4.76 -1.66 10.72
N PHE A 5 -5.20 -0.75 9.86
CA PHE A 5 -4.76 0.65 9.87
C PHE A 5 -5.33 1.44 11.06
N ALA A 6 -6.59 1.19 11.42
CA ALA A 6 -7.21 1.81 12.60
C ALA A 6 -6.53 1.40 13.92
N THR A 7 -6.01 0.17 13.99
CA THR A 7 -5.31 -0.34 15.17
C THR A 7 -3.90 0.27 15.31
N ALA A 8 -3.31 0.71 14.21
CA ALA A 8 -1.98 1.31 14.15
C ALA A 8 -1.98 2.85 14.31
N GLY A 9 -3.14 3.47 14.57
CA GLY A 9 -3.25 4.92 14.75
C GLY A 9 -3.02 5.74 13.47
N VAL A 10 -3.18 5.13 12.30
CA VAL A 10 -3.05 5.82 11.01
C VAL A 10 -4.41 6.32 10.55
N GLU A 11 -4.49 7.64 10.32
CA GLU A 11 -5.69 8.26 9.78
C GLU A 11 -5.67 8.15 8.25
N ILE A 12 -6.65 7.44 7.68
CA ILE A 12 -6.81 7.34 6.24
C ILE A 12 -7.69 8.51 5.78
N THR A 13 -7.08 9.50 5.14
CA THR A 13 -7.76 10.68 4.58
C THR A 13 -8.54 10.30 3.33
N LYS A 14 -7.95 9.45 2.47
CA LYS A 14 -8.55 9.02 1.21
C LYS A 14 -8.19 7.58 0.91
N GLN A 15 -9.17 6.84 0.39
CA GLN A 15 -8.97 5.51 -0.15
C GLN A 15 -9.63 5.44 -1.53
N GLU A 16 -8.88 4.97 -2.52
CA GLU A 16 -9.39 4.79 -3.89
C GLU A 16 -8.99 3.41 -4.41
N ASP A 17 -10.00 2.62 -4.78
CA ASP A 17 -9.80 1.32 -5.43
C ASP A 17 -9.78 1.54 -6.94
N MET A 18 -8.64 1.27 -7.57
CA MET A 18 -8.46 1.47 -9.01
C MET A 18 -8.71 0.19 -9.82
N GLY A 19 -9.16 -0.88 -9.17
CA GLY A 19 -9.44 -2.16 -9.80
C GLY A 19 -8.21 -2.89 -10.34
N VAL A 20 -8.47 -3.93 -11.13
CA VAL A 20 -7.45 -4.76 -11.76
C VAL A 20 -7.00 -4.11 -13.06
N LYS A 21 -5.68 -3.91 -13.21
CA LYS A 21 -5.05 -3.37 -14.42
C LYS A 21 -3.99 -4.34 -14.94
N TYR A 22 -3.77 -4.33 -16.25
CA TYR A 22 -2.63 -5.03 -16.86
C TYR A 22 -1.35 -4.29 -16.52
N LEU A 23 -0.35 -5.03 -16.06
CA LEU A 23 0.97 -4.50 -15.78
C LEU A 23 1.74 -4.31 -17.10
N ALA A 24 2.62 -3.32 -17.16
CA ALA A 24 3.47 -3.10 -18.34
C ALA A 24 4.49 -4.23 -18.58
N TYR A 25 4.78 -5.00 -17.53
CA TYR A 25 5.66 -6.16 -17.54
C TYR A 25 5.28 -7.09 -16.39
N ASP A 26 5.66 -8.36 -16.49
CA ASP A 26 5.39 -9.34 -15.45
C ASP A 26 6.14 -9.04 -14.15
N ILE A 27 5.39 -8.97 -13.05
CA ILE A 27 5.96 -8.87 -11.70
C ILE A 27 5.63 -10.17 -10.97
N LYS A 28 6.66 -10.89 -10.51
CA LYS A 28 6.49 -12.20 -9.84
C LYS A 28 5.61 -13.16 -10.65
N LYS A 29 5.71 -13.14 -11.99
CA LYS A 29 4.91 -13.95 -12.94
C LYS A 29 3.40 -13.63 -12.93
N GLN A 30 3.03 -12.40 -12.57
CA GLN A 30 1.65 -11.91 -12.67
C GLN A 30 1.59 -10.84 -13.77
N GLU A 31 0.66 -10.99 -14.71
CA GLU A 31 0.38 -10.02 -15.79
C GLU A 31 -0.64 -8.95 -15.36
N LYS A 32 -1.43 -9.24 -14.32
CA LYS A 32 -2.49 -8.38 -13.80
C LYS A 32 -2.23 -8.05 -12.34
N GLY A 33 -2.49 -6.81 -11.95
CA GLY A 33 -2.39 -6.35 -10.57
C GLY A 33 -3.63 -5.55 -10.18
N HIS A 34 -4.08 -5.71 -8.94
CA HIS A 34 -5.11 -4.86 -8.35
C HIS A 34 -4.45 -3.66 -7.68
N TYR A 35 -4.87 -2.45 -8.07
CA TYR A 35 -4.28 -1.21 -7.61
C TYR A 35 -5.19 -0.55 -6.58
N VAL A 36 -4.61 -0.20 -5.43
CA VAL A 36 -5.29 0.56 -4.38
C VAL A 36 -4.42 1.75 -4.01
N TYR A 37 -5.04 2.92 -3.96
CA TYR A 37 -4.42 4.17 -3.56
C TYR A 37 -4.92 4.56 -2.18
N PHE A 38 -3.99 4.97 -1.32
CA PHE A 38 -4.27 5.46 0.01
C PHE A 38 -3.57 6.79 0.22
N GLU A 39 -4.31 7.76 0.74
CA GLU A 39 -3.75 8.96 1.32
C GLU A 39 -3.90 8.84 2.83
N LEU A 40 -2.76 8.82 3.52
CA LEU A 40 -2.70 8.53 4.95
C LEU A 40 -1.87 9.59 5.66
N LYS A 41 -2.29 9.91 6.88
CA LYS A 41 -1.48 10.67 7.84
C LYS A 41 -0.93 9.67 8.85
N ALA A 42 0.38 9.47 8.81
CA ALA A 42 1.08 8.54 9.67
C ALA A 42 2.43 9.10 10.11
N ASP A 43 2.84 8.77 11.33
CA ASP A 43 4.19 9.00 11.79
C ASP A 43 5.19 8.13 11.01
N PRO A 44 6.43 8.61 10.79
CA PRO A 44 7.48 7.86 10.08
C PRO A 44 7.76 6.47 10.68
N SER A 45 7.67 6.35 12.01
CA SER A 45 7.86 5.07 12.72
C SER A 45 6.85 4.01 12.30
N ASN A 46 5.58 4.41 12.08
CA ASN A 46 4.54 3.49 11.67
C ASN A 46 4.75 3.03 10.21
N ILE A 47 5.21 3.94 9.33
CA ILE A 47 5.52 3.60 7.92
C ILE A 47 6.57 2.48 7.85
N LEU A 48 7.62 2.52 8.69
CA LEU A 48 8.66 1.49 8.72
C LEU A 48 8.09 0.11 9.12
N GLU A 49 7.19 0.07 10.09
CA GLU A 49 6.53 -1.18 10.52
C GLU A 49 5.60 -1.72 9.42
N PHE A 50 4.87 -0.85 8.73
CA PHE A 50 4.06 -1.26 7.57
C PHE A 50 4.92 -1.81 6.44
N GLU A 51 6.07 -1.19 6.17
CA GLU A 51 6.98 -1.66 5.14
C GLU A 51 7.45 -3.09 5.40
N ARG A 52 7.81 -3.40 6.66
CA ARG A 52 8.15 -4.76 7.10
C ARG A 52 6.99 -5.73 6.92
N GLY A 53 5.78 -5.33 7.32
CA GLY A 53 4.57 -6.15 7.17
C GLY A 53 4.23 -6.43 5.69
N PHE A 54 4.39 -5.43 4.83
CA PHE A 54 4.14 -5.58 3.39
C PHE A 54 5.18 -6.42 2.68
N LEU A 55 6.45 -6.38 3.08
CA LEU A 55 7.49 -7.26 2.57
C LEU A 55 7.21 -8.73 2.88
N LEU A 56 6.69 -9.04 4.07
CA LEU A 56 6.33 -10.40 4.48
C LEU A 56 5.07 -10.92 3.76
N ASN A 57 4.23 -10.02 3.24
CA ASN A 57 2.99 -10.39 2.58
C ASN A 57 3.22 -10.70 1.09
N ALA A 58 3.25 -11.99 0.76
CA ALA A 58 3.45 -12.46 -0.61
C ALA A 58 2.38 -12.02 -1.62
N ASN A 59 1.19 -11.62 -1.15
CA ASN A 59 0.10 -11.13 -2.02
C ASN A 59 0.38 -9.71 -2.56
N ILE A 60 1.29 -8.97 -1.94
CA ILE A 60 1.67 -7.63 -2.39
C ILE A 60 2.81 -7.76 -3.39
N LEU A 61 2.54 -7.32 -4.62
CA LEU A 61 3.53 -7.36 -5.70
C LEU A 61 4.56 -6.24 -5.53
N LYS A 62 4.08 -5.01 -5.37
CA LYS A 62 4.85 -3.80 -5.06
C LYS A 62 4.01 -2.84 -4.22
N TYR A 63 4.70 -2.02 -3.45
CA TYR A 63 4.16 -0.87 -2.75
C TYR A 63 5.09 0.33 -3.00
N LEU A 64 4.55 1.54 -2.87
CA LEU A 64 5.31 2.77 -2.97
C LEU A 64 4.75 3.75 -1.95
N PHE A 65 5.60 4.21 -1.05
CA PHE A 65 5.30 5.34 -0.18
C PHE A 65 5.91 6.59 -0.80
N VAL A 66 5.12 7.66 -0.90
CA VAL A 66 5.56 8.96 -1.41
C VAL A 66 5.27 9.98 -0.33
N ASN A 67 6.27 10.77 0.05
CA ASN A 67 6.03 11.94 0.88
C ASN A 67 5.45 13.04 0.00
N THR A 68 4.25 13.51 0.33
CA THR A 68 3.57 14.60 -0.37
C THR A 68 4.10 15.96 0.05
N GLU A 69 4.73 16.06 1.22
CA GLU A 69 5.40 17.27 1.69
C GLU A 69 6.88 17.26 1.29
N LYS A 70 7.38 18.43 0.89
CA LYS A 70 8.74 18.63 0.38
C LYS A 70 9.59 19.39 1.40
#